data_AF-A0AAJ1K3F2-F1
#
_entry.id   AF-A0AAJ1K3F2-F1
#
_cell.length_a   1.000
_cell.length_b   1.000
_cell.length_c   1.000
_cell.angle_alpha   90.00
_cell.angle_beta   90.00
_cell.angle_gamma   90.00
#
_symmetry.space_group_name_H-M   'P 1'
#
loop_
_entity.id
_entity.type
_entity.pdbx_description
1 polymer ?
#
loop_
_entity_poly.entity_id
_entity_poly.type
_entity_poly.pdbx_seq_one_letter_code
_entity_poly.pdbx_strand_id
1 'polypeptide(L)'
;MLKISLEEYNDVQQFLLINIIGLMESLSHECITITDAEVALFTPYSISILKKLDIDRDIIELISMGLELEDYESLIPHKLNEIIDEIKELAIKKLKQMKNKESQMISREKWIDN
;
A
#
# COMPACT_ATOMS: atom_id res chain seq x y z
N MET A 1 1.03 17.58 10.21
CA MET A 1 0.44 16.51 9.39
C MET A 1 0.62 16.90 7.94
N LEU A 2 1.37 16.13 7.16
CA LEU A 2 1.57 16.40 5.74
C LEU A 2 0.24 16.15 5.01
N LYS A 3 -0.25 17.13 4.25
CA LYS A 3 -1.48 17.01 3.46
C LYS A 3 -1.09 17.08 1.99
N ILE A 4 -0.93 15.91 1.36
CA ILE A 4 -0.69 15.81 -0.08
C ILE A 4 -2.06 15.73 -0.75
N SER A 5 -2.34 16.62 -1.69
CA SER A 5 -3.48 16.50 -2.61
C SER A 5 -3.02 15.77 -3.86
N LEU A 6 -3.57 14.58 -4.07
CA LEU A 6 -3.46 13.87 -5.34
C LEU A 6 -4.72 14.22 -6.13
N GLU A 7 -4.55 14.85 -7.28
CA GLU A 7 -5.65 15.40 -8.06
C GLU A 7 -6.36 14.33 -8.88
N GLU A 8 -5.67 13.24 -9.20
CA GLU A 8 -6.23 12.13 -9.96
C GLU A 8 -6.39 10.86 -9.13
N TYR A 9 -7.53 10.20 -9.35
CA TYR A 9 -7.88 8.93 -8.69
C TYR A 9 -6.82 7.83 -8.93
N ASN A 10 -6.24 7.74 -10.13
CA ASN A 10 -5.19 6.77 -10.41
C ASN A 10 -3.89 7.06 -9.65
N ASP A 11 -3.55 8.33 -9.46
CA ASP A 11 -2.35 8.73 -8.71
C ASP A 11 -2.47 8.32 -7.24
N VAL A 12 -3.67 8.40 -6.65
CA VAL A 12 -3.95 7.91 -5.28
C VAL A 12 -3.70 6.41 -5.18
N GLN A 13 -4.26 5.62 -6.09
CA GLN A 13 -4.11 4.17 -6.09
C GLN A 13 -2.65 3.74 -6.32
N GLN A 14 -1.96 4.41 -7.24
CA GLN A 14 -0.54 4.18 -7.49
C GLN A 14 0.29 4.52 -6.25
N PHE A 15 0.01 5.65 -5.61
CA PHE A 15 0.68 6.05 -4.37
C PHE A 15 0.47 5.00 -3.27
N LEU A 16 -0.77 4.54 -3.05
CA LEU A 16 -1.05 3.50 -2.05
C LEU A 16 -0.27 2.22 -2.32
N LEU A 17 -0.26 1.73 -3.57
CA LEU A 17 0.50 0.54 -3.94
C LEU A 17 2.00 0.70 -3.73
N ILE A 18 2.57 1.85 -4.08
CA ILE A 18 3.99 2.14 -3.83
C ILE A 18 4.29 2.15 -2.32
N ASN A 19 3.40 2.74 -1.51
CA ASN A 19 3.56 2.75 -0.06
C ASN A 19 3.46 1.35 0.53
N ILE A 20 2.50 0.53 0.10
CA ILE A 20 2.39 -0.87 0.53
C ILE A 20 3.69 -1.62 0.23
N ILE A 21 4.23 -1.48 -0.98
CA ILE A 21 5.52 -2.10 -1.37
C ILE A 21 6.65 -1.61 -0.46
N GLY A 22 6.76 -0.29 -0.26
CA GLY A 22 7.80 0.31 0.56
C GLY A 22 7.72 -0.11 2.04
N LEU A 23 6.50 -0.22 2.59
CA LEU A 23 6.27 -0.69 3.95
C LEU A 23 6.66 -2.17 4.09
N MET A 24 6.22 -3.04 3.17
CA MET A 24 6.57 -4.47 3.22
C MET A 24 8.07 -4.69 3.06
N GLU A 25 8.72 -3.97 2.15
CA GLU A 25 10.17 -4.04 1.96
C GLU A 25 10.90 -3.56 3.24
N SER A 26 10.45 -2.46 3.84
CA SER A 26 11.04 -1.92 5.07
C SER A 26 10.87 -2.87 6.25
N LEU A 27 9.71 -3.55 6.37
CA LEU A 27 9.47 -4.58 7.38
C LEU A 27 10.39 -5.79 7.16
N SER A 28 10.53 -6.26 5.92
CA SER A 28 11.39 -7.42 5.60
C SER A 28 12.88 -7.19 5.89
N HIS A 29 13.29 -5.91 5.95
CA HIS A 29 14.63 -5.49 6.32
C HIS A 29 14.75 -4.96 7.76
N GLU A 30 13.72 -5.15 8.59
CA GLU A 30 13.68 -4.68 9.98
C GLU A 30 13.98 -3.17 10.13
N CYS A 31 13.72 -2.38 9.08
CA CYS A 31 13.94 -0.93 9.07
C CYS A 31 12.82 -0.18 9.81
N ILE A 32 11.65 -0.78 9.91
CA ILE A 32 10.48 -0.30 10.65
C ILE A 32 9.84 -1.47 11.40
N THR A 33 9.03 -1.17 12.41
CA THR A 33 8.21 -2.15 13.12
C THR A 33 6.82 -2.31 12.48
N ILE A 34 6.10 -3.38 12.85
CA ILE A 34 4.69 -3.55 12.44
C ILE A 34 3.85 -2.35 12.90
N THR A 35 4.06 -1.87 14.13
CA THR A 35 3.39 -0.67 14.67
C THR A 35 3.65 0.58 13.83
N ASP A 36 4.87 0.77 13.31
CA ASP A 36 5.16 1.90 12.41
C ASP A 36 4.34 1.80 11.11
N ALA A 37 4.21 0.60 10.56
CA ALA A 37 3.43 0.34 9.35
C ALA A 37 1.91 0.49 9.58
N GLU A 38 1.41 0.10 10.75
CA GLU A 38 0.02 0.34 11.18
C GLU A 38 -0.29 1.83 11.24
N VAL A 39 0.51 2.60 11.96
CA VAL A 39 0.33 4.06 12.09
C VAL A 39 0.41 4.74 10.71
N ALA A 40 1.26 4.23 9.82
CA ALA A 40 1.41 4.77 8.48
C ALA A 40 0.20 4.49 7.57
N LEU A 41 -0.33 3.27 7.57
CA LEU A 41 -1.36 2.87 6.59
C LEU A 41 -2.35 1.81 7.10
N PHE A 42 -1.91 0.80 7.84
CA PHE A 42 -2.74 -0.37 8.17
C PHE A 42 -3.60 -0.12 9.41
N THR A 43 -4.62 0.73 9.28
CA THR A 43 -5.62 0.98 10.33
C THR A 43 -7.04 0.72 9.83
N PRO A 44 -8.01 0.36 10.71
CA PRO A 44 -9.41 0.28 10.33
C PRO A 44 -9.95 1.62 9.81
N TYR A 45 -9.39 2.73 10.32
CA TYR A 45 -9.70 4.07 9.85
C TYR A 45 -9.29 4.26 8.38
N SER A 46 -8.08 3.85 7.99
CA SER A 46 -7.61 3.88 6.60
C SER A 46 -8.57 3.13 5.67
N ILE A 47 -8.96 1.90 6.01
CA ILE A 47 -9.96 1.13 5.23
C ILE A 47 -11.26 1.93 5.08
N SER A 48 -11.76 2.51 6.17
CA SER A 48 -13.02 3.25 6.16
C SER A 48 -12.97 4.47 5.22
N ILE A 49 -11.83 5.15 5.16
CA ILE A 49 -11.63 6.31 4.29
C ILE A 49 -11.48 5.87 2.84
N LEU A 50 -10.68 4.84 2.56
CA LEU A 50 -10.43 4.36 1.20
C LEU A 50 -11.67 3.76 0.55
N LYS A 51 -12.54 3.10 1.33
CA LYS A 51 -13.87 2.67 0.86
C LYS A 51 -14.76 3.85 0.45
N LYS A 52 -14.73 4.96 1.20
CA LYS A 52 -15.50 6.18 0.86
C LYS A 52 -14.96 6.88 -0.38
N LEU A 53 -13.67 6.74 -0.65
CA LEU A 53 -13.01 7.26 -1.84
C LEU A 53 -13.15 6.32 -3.06
N ASP A 54 -13.95 5.26 -2.95
CA ASP A 54 -14.19 4.26 -3.99
C ASP A 54 -12.90 3.61 -4.53
N ILE A 55 -11.86 3.46 -3.69
CA ILE A 55 -10.58 2.87 -4.08
C ILE A 55 -10.77 1.41 -4.48
N ASP A 56 -9.99 0.97 -5.48
CA ASP A 56 -9.98 -0.41 -5.97
C ASP A 56 -9.94 -1.42 -4.83
N ARG A 57 -10.89 -2.36 -4.87
CA ARG A 57 -11.11 -3.35 -3.83
C ARG A 57 -9.87 -4.20 -3.55
N ASP A 58 -9.05 -4.50 -4.55
CA ASP A 58 -7.83 -5.30 -4.35
C ASP A 58 -6.80 -4.52 -3.50
N ILE A 59 -6.76 -3.18 -3.62
CA ILE A 59 -5.89 -2.34 -2.78
C ILE A 59 -6.41 -2.31 -1.34
N ILE A 60 -7.72 -2.24 -1.16
CA ILE A 60 -8.34 -2.31 0.17
C ILE A 60 -8.08 -3.67 0.84
N GLU A 61 -8.09 -4.76 0.06
CA GLU A 61 -7.76 -6.10 0.55
C GLU A 61 -6.31 -6.16 1.03
N LEU A 62 -5.35 -5.63 0.27
CA LEU A 62 -3.94 -5.56 0.68
C LEU A 62 -3.73 -4.80 2.00
N ILE A 63 -4.48 -3.71 2.19
CA ILE A 63 -4.43 -2.94 3.45
C ILE A 63 -5.07 -3.73 4.59
N SER A 64 -6.08 -4.54 4.30
CA SER A 64 -6.71 -5.44 5.27
C SER A 64 -5.76 -6.56 5.69
N MET A 65 -5.00 -7.14 4.75
CA MET A 65 -3.94 -8.10 5.08
C MET A 65 -2.84 -7.47 5.95
N GLY A 66 -2.46 -6.22 5.66
CA GLY A 66 -1.46 -5.49 6.45
C GLY A 66 -1.89 -5.23 7.90
N LEU A 67 -3.20 -5.15 8.17
CA LEU A 67 -3.77 -5.01 9.51
C LEU A 67 -3.63 -6.28 10.36
N GLU A 68 -3.51 -7.44 9.72
CA GLU A 68 -3.44 -8.73 10.40
C GLU A 68 -1.99 -9.08 10.80
N LEU A 69 -1.00 -8.26 10.42
CA LEU A 69 0.42 -8.58 10.63
C LEU A 69 0.80 -8.76 12.11
N GLU A 70 0.23 -7.98 13.03
CA GLU A 70 0.45 -8.14 14.47
C GLU A 70 -0.06 -9.51 14.96
N ASP A 71 -1.17 -10.01 14.41
CA ASP A 71 -1.68 -11.36 14.71
C ASP A 71 -0.75 -12.44 14.16
N TYR A 72 -0.18 -12.25 12.97
CA TYR A 72 0.82 -13.17 12.42
C TYR A 72 2.09 -13.20 13.27
N GLU A 73 2.60 -12.04 13.72
CA GLU A 73 3.78 -11.97 14.58
C GLU A 73 3.54 -12.68 15.92
N SER A 74 2.38 -12.47 16.54
CA SER A 74 2.08 -12.99 17.87
C SER A 74 1.63 -14.47 17.87
N LEU A 75 0.87 -14.90 16.87
CA LEU A 75 0.27 -16.24 16.84
C LEU A 75 1.07 -17.23 15.99
N ILE A 76 1.64 -16.79 14.86
CA ILE A 76 2.25 -17.66 13.85
C ILE A 76 3.53 -17.01 13.25
N PRO A 77 4.54 -16.66 14.07
CA PRO A 77 5.69 -15.85 13.64
C PRO A 77 6.50 -16.47 12.49
N HIS A 78 6.50 -17.80 12.37
CA HIS A 78 7.19 -18.51 11.28
C HIS A 78 6.59 -18.24 9.89
N LYS A 79 5.37 -17.69 9.80
CA LYS A 79 4.72 -17.28 8.56
C LYS A 79 4.79 -15.78 8.29
N LEU A 80 5.30 -14.98 9.23
CA LEU A 80 5.29 -13.53 9.13
C LEU A 80 6.00 -13.03 7.86
N ASN A 81 7.19 -13.57 7.59
CA ASN A 81 7.94 -13.20 6.38
C ASN A 81 7.22 -13.64 5.09
N GLU A 82 6.55 -14.79 5.11
CA GLU A 82 5.78 -15.30 3.97
C GLU A 82 4.62 -14.36 3.63
N ILE A 83 3.87 -13.91 4.64
CA ILE A 83 2.74 -12.99 4.42
C ILE A 83 3.22 -11.58 4.00
N ILE A 84 4.33 -11.09 4.56
CA ILE A 84 4.93 -9.81 4.15
C ILE A 84 5.31 -9.86 2.65
N ASP A 85 5.96 -10.94 2.22
CA ASP A 85 6.34 -11.12 0.82
C ASP A 85 5.11 -11.31 -0.08
N GLU A 86 4.07 -12.01 0.37
CA GLU A 86 2.82 -12.16 -0.37
C GLU A 86 2.14 -10.81 -0.63
N ILE A 87 1.97 -9.98 0.41
CA ILE A 87 1.37 -8.64 0.29
C ILE A 87 2.18 -7.80 -0.70
N LYS A 88 3.52 -7.84 -0.59
CA LYS A 88 4.43 -7.11 -1.48
C LYS A 88 4.25 -7.53 -2.94
N GLU A 89 4.27 -8.83 -3.22
CA GLU A 89 4.16 -9.34 -4.60
C GLU A 89 2.78 -9.07 -5.22
N LEU A 90 1.71 -9.18 -4.43
CA LEU A 90 0.36 -8.80 -4.88
C LEU A 90 0.27 -7.30 -5.21
N ALA A 91 0.85 -6.43 -4.38
CA ALA A 91 0.92 -5.00 -4.64
C ALA A 91 1.73 -4.68 -5.92
N ILE A 92 2.90 -5.32 -6.09
CA ILE A 92 3.72 -5.19 -7.31
C ILE A 92 2.93 -5.62 -8.55
N LYS A 93 2.22 -6.76 -8.48
CA LYS A 93 1.39 -7.26 -9.58
C LYS A 93 0.28 -6.27 -9.94
N LYS A 94 -0.44 -5.73 -8.96
CA LYS A 94 -1.49 -4.74 -9.17
C LYS A 94 -0.93 -3.45 -9.79
N LEU A 95 0.20 -2.97 -9.31
CA LEU A 95 0.88 -1.78 -9.83
C LEU A 95 1.30 -1.96 -11.29
N LYS A 96 1.83 -3.14 -11.66
CA LYS A 96 2.14 -3.48 -13.06
C LYS A 96 0.89 -3.48 -13.94
N GLN A 97 -0.22 -4.03 -13.46
CA GLN A 97 -1.49 -4.03 -14.19
C GLN A 97 -2.03 -2.63 -14.45
N MET A 98 -1.89 -1.71 -13.49
CA MET A 98 -2.28 -0.31 -13.67
C MET A 98 -1.43 0.39 -14.74
N LYS A 99 -0.11 0.26 -14.67
CA LYS A 99 0.79 0.86 -15.68
C LYS A 99 0.53 0.34 -17.09
N ASN A 100 0.19 -0.95 -17.24
CA ASN A 100 -0.16 -1.53 -18.53
C ASN A 100 -1.45 -0.93 -19.13
N LYS A 101 -2.38 -0.44 -18.28
CA LYS A 101 -3.58 0.29 -18.73
C LYS A 101 -3.27 1.74 -19.10
N GLU A 102 -2.35 2.38 -18.39
CA GLU A 102 -1.97 3.79 -18.59
C GLU A 102 -0.91 4.02 -19.67
N SER A 103 -0.21 2.97 -20.13
CA SER A 103 0.78 3.06 -21.22
C SER A 103 0.17 3.47 -22.58
N GLN A 104 -1.09 3.90 -22.59
CA GLN A 104 -1.78 4.58 -23.69
C GLN A 104 -1.91 6.10 -23.51
N MET A 105 -1.43 6.73 -22.42
CA MET A 105 -1.44 8.19 -22.23
C MET A 105 -0.09 8.72 -21.73
N ILE A 106 0.47 9.67 -22.49
CA ILE A 106 1.84 10.21 -22.41
C ILE A 106 1.94 11.39 -21.43
N SER A 107 3.15 11.55 -20.86
CA SER A 107 3.78 12.70 -20.16
C SER A 107 3.00 13.40 -19.04
N ARG A 108 3.47 13.26 -17.79
CA ARG A 108 3.08 14.12 -16.66
C ARG A 108 4.29 14.85 -16.11
N GLU A 109 4.18 16.17 -15.99
CA GLU A 109 5.11 17.02 -15.25
C GLU A 109 5.23 16.51 -13.80
N LYS A 110 6.39 16.71 -13.16
CA LYS A 110 6.63 16.12 -11.84
C LYS A 110 5.77 16.83 -10.80
N TRP A 111 5.22 16.05 -9.87
CA TRP A 111 4.44 16.53 -8.71
C TRP A 111 5.17 17.53 -7.80
N ILE A 112 6.49 17.70 -7.96
CA ILE A 112 7.33 18.60 -7.16
C ILE A 112 7.49 19.99 -7.80
N ASP A 113 7.02 20.18 -9.03
CA ASP A 113 7.26 21.41 -9.80
C ASP A 113 6.18 22.50 -9.57
N ASN A 114 5.44 22.44 -8.45
CA ASN A 114 4.52 23.51 -8.02
C ASN A 114 5.25 24.69 -7.34
#